data_AF-A0A0F8CML7-F1
#
_entry.id   AF-A0A0F8CML7-F1
#
_cell.length_a   1.000
_cell.length_b   1.000
_cell.length_c   1.000
_cell.angle_alpha   90.00
_cell.angle_beta   90.00
_cell.angle_gamma   90.00
#
_symmetry.space_group_name_H-M   'P 1'
#
loop_
_entity.id
_entity.type
_entity.pdbx_description
1 polymer ?
#
loop_
_entity_poly.entity_id
_entity_poly.type
_entity_poly.pdbx_seq_one_letter_code
_entity_poly.pdbx_strand_id
1 'polypeptide(L)'
;MPLEPEELSPDLKLYNMIDKVVVVEGVVPSDPTVWEFHILGKVLKVDAEKLECMATFRRQYLKVFHRPAPEVKPNRWRSVLEALAEDKAEYRQAPEESEFVYIARQIFEIICERDITDDPDDAMTGNFLFKHTLPNGKTYFCMPSVRFGELVQRSGYIIPLNILSTTMTELGMKREGSLRVRYGGPQLRSWCFKPEVVMEQKGE
;
A
#
# COMPACT_ATOMS: atom_id res chain seq x y z
N MET A 1 -14.44 -19.80 -54.61
CA MET A 1 -14.11 -20.28 -53.26
C MET A 1 -14.51 -19.19 -52.28
N PRO A 2 -15.47 -19.43 -51.38
CA PRO A 2 -15.67 -18.51 -50.26
C PRO A 2 -14.44 -18.63 -49.35
N LEU A 3 -13.80 -17.50 -49.06
CA LEU A 3 -12.78 -17.41 -48.02
C LEU A 3 -13.49 -17.66 -46.69
N GLU A 4 -13.14 -18.73 -45.98
CA GLU A 4 -13.57 -18.90 -44.60
C GLU A 4 -13.10 -17.67 -43.81
N PRO A 5 -13.96 -17.06 -42.97
CA PRO A 5 -13.53 -15.95 -42.14
C PRO A 5 -12.40 -16.45 -41.26
N GLU A 6 -11.21 -15.86 -41.39
CA GLU A 6 -10.07 -16.18 -40.53
C GLU A 6 -10.52 -16.11 -39.07
N GLU A 7 -10.69 -17.27 -38.44
CA GLU A 7 -11.06 -17.31 -37.05
C GLU A 7 -9.91 -16.70 -36.26
N LEU A 8 -10.13 -15.47 -35.77
CA LEU A 8 -9.18 -14.78 -34.91
C LEU A 8 -8.69 -15.73 -33.82
N SER A 9 -7.38 -15.72 -33.57
CA SER A 9 -6.76 -16.52 -32.52
C SER A 9 -7.43 -16.21 -31.16
N PRO A 10 -7.50 -17.17 -30.22
CA PRO A 10 -8.13 -16.95 -28.92
C PRO A 10 -7.54 -15.76 -28.13
N ASP A 11 -6.25 -15.50 -28.31
CA ASP A 11 -5.53 -14.33 -27.78
C ASP A 11 -6.00 -13.01 -28.40
N LEU A 12 -6.08 -12.91 -29.73
CA LEU A 12 -6.61 -11.73 -30.42
C LEU A 12 -8.09 -11.50 -30.09
N LYS A 13 -8.88 -12.58 -29.99
CA LYS A 13 -10.28 -12.50 -29.55
C LYS A 13 -10.38 -11.89 -28.15
N LEU A 14 -9.59 -12.38 -27.19
CA LEU A 14 -9.60 -11.83 -25.83
C LEU A 14 -9.12 -10.37 -25.80
N TYR A 15 -8.03 -10.05 -26.50
CA TYR A 15 -7.50 -8.69 -26.59
C TYR A 15 -8.52 -7.72 -27.19
N ASN A 16 -9.22 -8.12 -28.26
CA ASN A 16 -10.25 -7.30 -28.91
C ASN A 16 -11.52 -7.15 -28.06
N MET A 17 -11.83 -8.12 -27.20
CA MET A 17 -12.97 -8.04 -26.26
C MET A 17 -12.72 -7.07 -25.10
N ILE A 18 -11.45 -6.83 -24.75
CA ILE A 18 -11.08 -5.89 -23.70
C ILE A 18 -11.07 -4.50 -24.30
N ASP A 19 -12.03 -3.68 -23.89
CA ASP A 19 -12.20 -2.32 -24.37
C ASP A 19 -11.07 -1.44 -23.82
N LYS A 20 -10.80 -1.58 -22.52
CA LYS A 20 -9.72 -0.89 -21.82
C LYS A 20 -9.29 -1.65 -20.55
N VAL A 21 -8.10 -1.34 -20.07
CA VAL A 21 -7.60 -1.79 -18.77
C VAL A 21 -7.34 -0.56 -17.91
N VAL A 22 -7.78 -0.59 -16.66
CA VAL A 22 -7.41 0.44 -15.67
C VAL A 22 -6.56 -0.22 -14.61
N VAL A 23 -5.30 0.21 -14.49
CA VAL A 23 -4.40 -0.23 -13.43
C VAL A 23 -4.60 0.72 -12.26
N VAL A 24 -5.23 0.22 -11.20
CA VAL A 24 -5.51 0.97 -9.98
C VAL A 24 -4.39 0.70 -8.99
N GLU A 25 -3.54 1.69 -8.79
CA GLU A 25 -2.45 1.67 -7.80
C GLU A 25 -2.97 2.19 -6.46
N GLY A 26 -2.51 1.59 -5.36
CA GLY A 26 -2.88 2.08 -4.05
C GLY A 26 -2.18 3.39 -3.67
N VAL A 27 -2.44 3.87 -2.46
CA VAL A 27 -1.90 5.16 -1.98
C VAL A 27 -0.43 5.01 -1.57
N VAL A 28 -0.07 3.85 -1.03
CA VAL A 28 1.31 3.50 -0.70
C VAL A 28 1.79 2.29 -1.51
N PRO A 29 3.11 2.10 -1.70
CA PRO A 29 3.64 0.96 -2.48
C PRO A 29 3.25 -0.43 -1.97
N SER A 30 2.98 -0.57 -0.66
CA SER A 30 2.51 -1.84 -0.08
C SER A 30 1.02 -2.10 -0.28
N ASP A 31 0.25 -1.14 -0.78
CA ASP A 31 -1.16 -1.36 -1.10
C ASP A 31 -1.29 -2.26 -2.36
N PRO A 32 -2.34 -3.10 -2.43
CA PRO A 32 -2.51 -3.98 -3.57
C PRO A 32 -2.83 -3.20 -4.85
N THR A 33 -2.05 -3.44 -5.91
CA THR A 33 -2.40 -2.97 -7.26
C THR A 33 -3.43 -3.90 -7.88
N VAL A 34 -4.51 -3.33 -8.43
CA VAL A 34 -5.61 -4.09 -9.05
C VAL A 34 -5.72 -3.71 -10.52
N TRP A 35 -5.83 -4.72 -11.37
CA TRP A 35 -6.13 -4.54 -12.79
C TRP A 35 -7.63 -4.68 -13.02
N GLU A 36 -8.25 -3.62 -13.53
CA GLU A 36 -9.64 -3.57 -13.92
C GLU A 36 -9.77 -3.74 -15.44
N PHE A 37 -10.25 -4.91 -15.86
CA PHE A 37 -10.52 -5.21 -17.26
C PHE A 37 -11.95 -4.80 -17.58
N HIS A 38 -12.11 -3.79 -18.44
CA HIS A 38 -13.41 -3.38 -18.97
C HIS A 38 -13.71 -4.20 -20.22
N ILE A 39 -14.72 -5.06 -20.12
CA ILE A 39 -15.13 -5.96 -21.19
C ILE A 39 -16.63 -5.85 -21.33
N LEU A 40 -17.13 -5.37 -22.49
CA LEU A 40 -18.56 -5.32 -22.81
C LEU A 40 -19.40 -4.59 -21.74
N GLY A 41 -18.88 -3.47 -21.24
CA GLY A 41 -19.55 -2.64 -20.23
C GLY A 41 -19.53 -3.19 -18.79
N LYS A 42 -18.87 -4.33 -18.54
CA LYS A 42 -18.63 -4.85 -17.19
C LYS A 42 -17.17 -4.72 -16.80
N VAL A 43 -16.91 -4.63 -15.50
CA VAL A 43 -15.56 -4.53 -14.95
C VAL A 43 -15.19 -5.82 -14.24
N LEU A 44 -14.05 -6.38 -14.61
CA LEU A 44 -13.44 -7.53 -13.96
C LEU A 44 -12.18 -7.10 -13.25
N LYS A 45 -12.09 -7.38 -11.94
CA LYS A 45 -10.96 -6.97 -11.12
C LYS A 45 -10.07 -8.17 -10.80
N VAL A 46 -8.76 -8.01 -10.98
CA VAL A 46 -7.75 -9.03 -10.66
C VAL A 46 -6.56 -8.36 -9.97
N ASP A 47 -6.12 -8.90 -8.84
CA ASP A 47 -4.90 -8.45 -8.16
C ASP A 47 -3.69 -8.64 -9.08
N ALA A 48 -2.84 -7.62 -9.19
CA ALA A 48 -1.64 -7.63 -10.03
C ALA A 48 -0.73 -8.82 -9.71
N GLU A 49 -0.57 -9.18 -8.42
CA GLU A 49 0.24 -10.33 -7.97
C GLU A 49 -0.26 -11.67 -8.53
N LYS A 50 -1.55 -11.77 -8.88
CA LYS A 50 -2.19 -12.99 -9.38
C LYS A 50 -2.43 -12.93 -10.89
N LEU A 51 -2.04 -11.83 -11.54
CA LEU A 51 -2.37 -11.55 -12.94
C LEU A 51 -1.67 -12.50 -13.91
N GLU A 52 -0.44 -12.92 -13.60
CA GLU A 52 0.27 -13.93 -14.40
C GLU A 52 -0.46 -15.28 -14.43
N CYS A 53 -1.33 -15.55 -13.45
CA CYS A 53 -2.11 -16.77 -13.40
C CYS A 53 -3.41 -16.62 -14.19
N MET A 54 -3.43 -17.09 -15.44
CA MET A 54 -4.61 -17.08 -16.30
C MET A 54 -5.83 -17.77 -15.65
N ALA A 55 -5.62 -18.80 -14.83
CA ALA A 55 -6.72 -19.46 -14.11
C ALA A 55 -7.46 -18.51 -13.16
N THR A 56 -6.75 -17.58 -12.51
CA THR A 56 -7.35 -16.53 -11.67
C THR A 56 -8.23 -15.60 -12.50
N PHE A 57 -7.71 -15.12 -13.64
CA PHE A 57 -8.48 -14.31 -14.59
C PHE A 57 -9.75 -15.04 -15.06
N ARG A 58 -9.63 -16.31 -15.49
CA ARG A 58 -10.76 -17.14 -15.94
C ARG A 58 -11.83 -17.32 -14.85
N ARG A 59 -11.41 -17.52 -13.59
CA ARG A 59 -12.34 -17.65 -12.45
C ARG A 59 -13.13 -16.35 -12.24
N GLN A 60 -12.46 -15.20 -12.27
CA GLN A 60 -13.15 -13.91 -12.15
C GLN A 60 -14.06 -13.66 -13.36
N TYR A 61 -13.61 -14.04 -14.56
CA TYR A 61 -14.39 -13.86 -15.78
C TYR A 61 -15.67 -14.69 -15.75
N LEU A 62 -15.58 -15.94 -15.34
CA LEU A 62 -16.74 -16.82 -15.18
C LEU A 62 -17.74 -16.26 -14.15
N LYS A 63 -17.27 -15.63 -13.07
CA LYS A 63 -18.14 -15.00 -12.07
C LYS A 63 -18.91 -13.80 -12.64
N VAL A 64 -18.26 -12.95 -13.44
CA VAL A 64 -18.83 -11.69 -13.94
C VAL A 64 -19.71 -11.91 -15.19
N PHE A 65 -19.30 -12.82 -16.06
CA PHE A 65 -19.92 -13.03 -17.38
C PHE A 65 -20.71 -14.33 -17.50
N HIS A 66 -20.67 -15.22 -16.51
CA HIS A 66 -21.35 -16.52 -16.50
C HIS A 66 -21.05 -17.41 -17.71
N ARG A 67 -19.90 -17.19 -18.35
CA ARG A 67 -19.40 -17.96 -19.49
C ARG A 67 -17.88 -18.07 -19.43
N PRO A 68 -17.27 -19.10 -20.03
CA PRO A 68 -15.81 -19.22 -20.06
C PRO A 68 -15.18 -18.08 -20.88
N ALA A 69 -14.02 -17.61 -20.44
CA ALA A 69 -13.18 -16.73 -21.24
C ALA A 69 -12.54 -17.53 -22.41
N PRO A 70 -12.15 -16.87 -23.52
CA PRO A 70 -11.33 -17.48 -24.55
C PRO A 70 -10.09 -18.17 -23.99
N GLU A 71 -9.77 -19.35 -24.50
CA GLU A 71 -8.66 -20.16 -24.01
C GLU A 71 -7.33 -19.72 -24.65
N VAL A 72 -6.64 -18.82 -23.97
CA VAL A 72 -5.28 -18.39 -24.31
C VAL A 72 -4.26 -19.38 -23.74
N LYS A 73 -3.28 -19.78 -24.56
CA LYS A 73 -2.18 -20.64 -24.07
C LYS A 73 -1.34 -19.88 -23.03
N PRO A 74 -0.82 -20.53 -21.97
CA PRO A 74 -0.07 -19.85 -20.90
C PRO A 74 1.12 -19.01 -21.42
N ASN A 75 1.83 -19.50 -22.44
CA ASN A 75 2.95 -18.79 -23.06
C ASN A 75 2.55 -17.54 -23.86
N ARG A 76 1.28 -17.43 -24.27
CA ARG A 76 0.73 -16.26 -24.98
C ARG A 76 0.04 -15.28 -24.03
N TRP A 77 -0.33 -15.73 -22.83
CA TRP A 77 -1.01 -14.90 -21.84
C TRP A 77 -0.18 -13.67 -21.45
N ARG A 78 1.13 -13.85 -21.22
CA ARG A 78 2.03 -12.73 -20.93
C ARG A 78 2.07 -11.70 -22.05
N SER A 79 2.17 -12.14 -23.31
CA SER A 79 2.14 -11.24 -24.46
C SER A 79 0.81 -10.49 -24.60
N VAL A 80 -0.32 -11.11 -24.22
CA VAL A 80 -1.61 -10.41 -24.17
C VAL A 80 -1.60 -9.35 -23.07
N LEU A 81 -1.07 -9.65 -21.88
CA LEU A 81 -0.96 -8.69 -20.79
C LEU A 81 -0.05 -7.51 -21.15
N GLU A 82 1.09 -7.76 -21.78
CA GLU A 82 2.01 -6.74 -22.27
C GLU A 82 1.34 -5.83 -23.30
N ALA A 83 0.69 -6.42 -24.33
CA ALA A 83 -0.04 -5.65 -25.33
C ALA A 83 -1.17 -4.81 -24.71
N LEU A 84 -1.89 -5.34 -23.71
CA LEU A 84 -2.92 -4.58 -23.00
C LEU A 84 -2.33 -3.44 -22.16
N ALA A 85 -1.17 -3.65 -21.56
CA ALA A 85 -0.45 -2.63 -20.79
C ALA A 85 0.05 -1.47 -21.68
N GLU A 86 0.51 -1.79 -22.89
CA GLU A 86 1.03 -0.81 -23.84
C GLU A 86 -0.09 -0.05 -24.56
N ASP A 87 -1.12 -0.76 -25.03
CA ASP A 87 -2.09 -0.19 -25.97
C ASP A 87 -3.39 0.29 -25.31
N LYS A 88 -3.75 -0.27 -24.15
CA LYS A 88 -5.10 -0.13 -23.57
C LYS A 88 -5.13 0.22 -22.08
N ALA A 89 -3.98 0.40 -21.44
CA ALA A 89 -3.92 0.66 -20.00
C ALA A 89 -3.99 2.15 -19.66
N GLU A 90 -4.86 2.48 -18.72
CA GLU A 90 -4.87 3.75 -18.00
C GLU A 90 -4.41 3.49 -16.56
N TYR A 91 -3.47 4.28 -16.07
CA TYR A 91 -3.03 4.23 -14.67
C TYR A 91 -3.83 5.24 -13.85
N ARG A 92 -4.37 4.79 -12.72
CA ARG A 92 -5.09 5.65 -11.78
C ARG A 92 -4.72 5.27 -10.36
N GLN A 93 -4.64 6.27 -9.49
CA GLN A 93 -4.56 6.01 -8.07
C GLN A 93 -5.95 5.66 -7.53
N ALA A 94 -6.01 4.75 -6.56
CA ALA A 94 -7.23 4.42 -5.85
C ALA A 94 -7.83 5.71 -5.25
N PRO A 95 -9.14 5.96 -5.45
CA PRO A 95 -9.78 7.17 -4.92
C PRO A 95 -9.91 7.15 -3.40
N GLU A 96 -9.91 5.95 -2.82
CA GLU A 96 -9.99 5.71 -1.38
C GLU A 96 -8.63 5.21 -0.89
N GLU A 97 -8.21 5.71 0.27
CA GLU A 97 -7.02 5.18 0.94
C GLU A 97 -7.29 3.80 1.53
N SER A 98 -6.25 2.96 1.60
CA SER A 98 -6.39 1.66 2.23
C SER A 98 -6.65 1.79 3.73
N GLU A 99 -7.27 0.78 4.32
CA GLU A 99 -7.50 0.73 5.78
C GLU A 99 -6.20 0.95 6.57
N PHE A 100 -5.07 0.44 6.08
CA PHE A 100 -3.77 0.62 6.73
C PHE A 100 -3.29 2.08 6.66
N VAL A 101 -3.50 2.76 5.53
CA VAL A 101 -3.17 4.19 5.39
C VAL A 101 -4.04 5.03 6.32
N TYR A 102 -5.34 4.76 6.35
CA TYR A 102 -6.27 5.42 7.28
C TYR A 102 -5.83 5.25 8.73
N ILE A 103 -5.60 4.00 9.18
CA ILE A 103 -5.14 3.72 10.55
C ILE A 103 -3.80 4.40 10.83
N ALA A 104 -2.86 4.39 9.88
CA ALA A 104 -1.57 5.04 10.04
C ALA A 104 -1.69 6.55 10.27
N ARG A 105 -2.56 7.24 9.52
CA ARG A 105 -2.85 8.67 9.71
C ARG A 105 -3.46 8.93 11.08
N GLN A 106 -4.47 8.15 11.46
CA GLN A 106 -5.16 8.32 12.74
C GLN A 106 -4.23 8.09 13.95
N ILE A 107 -3.38 7.06 13.90
CA ILE A 107 -2.34 6.86 14.92
C ILE A 107 -1.34 8.02 14.93
N PHE A 108 -0.95 8.52 13.76
CA PHE A 108 -0.01 9.63 13.66
C PHE A 108 -0.58 10.94 14.24
N GLU A 109 -1.87 11.22 14.03
CA GLU A 109 -2.56 12.34 14.65
C GLU A 109 -2.47 12.28 16.18
N ILE A 110 -2.80 11.14 16.79
CA ILE A 110 -2.69 10.91 18.25
C ILE A 110 -1.24 11.13 18.73
N ILE A 111 -0.25 10.79 17.91
CA ILE A 111 1.17 11.00 18.24
C ILE A 111 1.52 12.49 18.18
N CYS A 112 1.00 13.23 17.21
CA CYS A 112 1.24 14.65 17.05
C CYS A 112 0.56 15.48 18.15
N GLU A 113 -0.46 14.96 18.83
CA GLU A 113 -1.03 15.58 20.03
C GLU A 113 -0.07 15.60 21.23
N ARG A 114 1.00 14.80 21.21
CA ARG A 114 1.95 14.69 22.34
C ARG A 114 2.96 15.83 22.34
N ASP A 115 3.30 16.29 23.53
CA ASP A 115 4.34 17.30 23.71
C ASP A 115 5.73 16.72 23.44
N ILE A 116 6.66 17.58 23.02
CA ILE A 116 8.05 17.21 22.77
C ILE A 116 8.86 17.49 24.03
N THR A 117 9.70 16.54 24.42
CA THR A 117 10.58 16.67 25.59
C THR A 117 12.02 16.29 25.26
N ASP A 118 12.95 16.93 25.96
CA ASP A 118 14.36 16.56 25.99
C ASP A 118 14.69 15.74 27.27
N ASP A 119 13.70 15.53 28.15
CA ASP A 119 13.83 14.74 29.38
C ASP A 119 13.55 13.25 29.12
N PRO A 120 14.52 12.36 29.37
CA PRO A 120 14.32 10.93 29.25
C PRO A 120 13.22 10.33 30.13
N ASP A 121 13.02 10.84 31.34
CA ASP A 121 12.06 10.27 32.30
C ASP A 121 10.61 10.56 31.84
N ASP A 122 10.36 11.79 31.36
CA ASP A 122 9.09 12.17 30.73
C ASP A 122 8.79 11.29 29.52
N ALA A 123 9.78 11.05 28.65
CA ALA A 123 9.62 10.21 27.48
C ALA A 123 9.25 8.75 27.81
N MET A 124 9.74 8.24 28.94
CA MET A 124 9.47 6.86 29.39
C MET A 124 8.04 6.65 29.89
N THR A 125 7.33 7.72 30.26
CA THR A 125 5.89 7.67 30.52
C THR A 125 5.10 7.30 29.27
N GLY A 126 5.66 7.62 28.10
CA GLY A 126 4.99 7.51 26.83
C GLY A 126 4.03 8.65 26.54
N ASN A 127 3.93 9.70 27.36
CA ASN A 127 3.05 10.85 27.07
C ASN A 127 3.73 11.93 26.22
N PHE A 128 5.05 11.87 26.10
CA PHE A 128 5.87 12.82 25.35
C PHE A 128 6.62 12.14 24.22
N LEU A 129 7.01 12.93 23.22
CA LEU A 129 7.96 12.54 22.20
C LEU A 129 9.35 13.03 22.55
N PHE A 130 10.31 12.12 22.63
CA PHE A 130 11.68 12.45 22.97
C PHE A 130 12.43 13.00 21.77
N LYS A 131 13.04 14.17 21.90
CA LYS A 131 13.93 14.71 20.88
C LYS A 131 15.25 13.97 20.88
N HIS A 132 15.51 13.24 19.81
CA HIS A 132 16.74 12.48 19.64
C HIS A 132 17.52 12.93 18.41
N THR A 133 18.74 13.43 18.64
CA THR A 133 19.65 13.82 17.57
C THR A 133 20.66 12.71 17.29
N LEU A 134 20.68 12.23 16.05
CA LEU A 134 21.65 11.26 15.57
C LEU A 134 23.06 11.87 15.45
N PRO A 135 24.13 11.05 15.40
CA PRO A 135 25.49 11.53 15.20
C PRO A 135 25.71 12.34 13.90
N ASN A 136 24.85 12.14 12.89
CA ASN A 136 24.88 12.90 11.64
C ASN A 136 24.13 14.24 11.72
N GLY A 137 23.73 14.68 12.91
CA GLY A 137 23.00 15.93 13.15
C GLY A 137 21.50 15.89 12.84
N LYS A 138 20.97 14.78 12.30
CA LYS A 138 19.53 14.66 12.04
C LYS A 138 18.77 14.40 13.33
N THR A 139 17.76 15.21 13.60
CA THR A 139 16.88 15.08 14.77
C THR A 139 15.64 14.28 14.40
N TYR A 140 15.13 13.50 15.35
CA TYR A 140 13.85 12.78 15.27
C TYR A 140 13.09 12.92 16.58
N PHE A 141 11.78 12.79 16.51
CA PHE A 141 10.92 12.69 17.70
C PHE A 141 10.59 11.23 17.94
N CYS A 142 11.05 10.68 19.06
CA CYS A 142 11.08 9.24 19.28
C CYS A 142 10.23 8.80 20.47
N MET A 143 9.59 7.65 20.30
CA MET A 143 8.79 6.97 21.31
C MET A 143 9.24 5.51 21.49
N PRO A 144 9.41 5.01 22.72
CA PRO A 144 9.72 3.60 22.95
C PRO A 144 8.67 2.68 22.31
N SER A 145 9.11 1.59 21.65
CA SER A 145 8.21 0.68 20.95
C SER A 145 7.16 0.03 21.85
N VAL A 146 7.46 -0.19 23.12
CA VAL A 146 6.49 -0.71 24.10
C VAL A 146 5.35 0.29 24.30
N ARG A 147 5.68 1.57 24.51
CA ARG A 147 4.70 2.66 24.68
C ARG A 147 3.89 2.92 23.42
N PHE A 148 4.54 2.86 22.26
CA PHE A 148 3.84 2.95 20.98
C PHE A 148 2.85 1.79 20.81
N GLY A 149 3.25 0.55 21.14
CA GLY A 149 2.35 -0.61 21.09
C GLY A 149 1.14 -0.46 22.01
N GLU A 150 1.35 0.05 23.23
CA GLU A 150 0.27 0.36 24.17
C GLU A 150 -0.68 1.44 23.63
N LEU A 151 -0.15 2.48 22.97
CA LEU A 151 -0.96 3.52 22.31
C LEU A 151 -1.86 2.91 21.23
N VAL A 152 -1.30 2.11 20.33
CA VAL A 152 -2.05 1.48 19.22
C VAL A 152 -3.13 0.54 19.75
N GLN A 153 -2.83 -0.22 20.82
CA GLN A 153 -3.85 -1.07 21.45
C GLN A 153 -4.99 -0.25 22.07
N ARG A 154 -4.68 0.89 22.70
CA ARG A 154 -5.67 1.76 23.33
C ARG A 154 -6.52 2.54 22.33
N SER A 155 -6.02 2.79 21.12
CA SER A 155 -6.79 3.49 20.08
C SER A 155 -7.91 2.62 19.47
N GLY A 156 -7.95 1.32 19.78
CA GLY A 156 -8.98 0.40 19.29
C GLY A 156 -8.75 -0.12 17.87
N TYR A 157 -7.64 0.25 17.22
CA TYR A 157 -7.32 -0.23 15.88
C TYR A 157 -6.64 -1.62 15.93
N ILE A 158 -7.09 -2.53 15.06
CA ILE A 158 -6.50 -3.87 14.94
C ILE A 158 -5.56 -3.87 13.74
N ILE A 159 -4.28 -3.60 13.98
CA ILE A 159 -3.24 -3.62 12.93
C ILE A 159 -1.93 -4.24 13.45
N PRO A 160 -1.30 -5.16 12.68
CA PRO A 160 0.04 -5.62 13.01
C PRO A 160 1.06 -4.47 12.98
N LEU A 161 1.86 -4.33 14.05
CA LEU A 161 2.82 -3.22 14.18
C LEU A 161 3.87 -3.18 13.06
N ASN A 162 4.18 -4.30 12.43
CA ASN A 162 5.07 -4.35 11.27
C ASN A 162 4.43 -3.71 10.04
N ILE A 163 3.14 -3.98 9.77
CA ILE A 163 2.39 -3.36 8.67
C ILE A 163 2.27 -1.86 8.91
N LEU A 164 1.84 -1.45 10.12
CA LEU A 164 1.78 -0.05 10.51
C LEU A 164 3.14 0.66 10.35
N SER A 165 4.24 0.00 10.73
CA SER A 165 5.59 0.57 10.56
C SER A 165 5.94 0.79 9.10
N THR A 166 5.63 -0.16 8.23
CA THR A 166 5.87 -0.05 6.79
C THR A 166 5.04 1.09 6.22
N THR A 167 3.72 1.09 6.46
CA THR A 167 2.80 2.12 5.96
C THR A 167 3.20 3.52 6.42
N MET A 168 3.51 3.74 7.71
CA MET A 168 3.97 5.04 8.20
C MET A 168 5.32 5.47 7.61
N THR A 169 6.17 4.52 7.22
CA THR A 169 7.45 4.83 6.54
C THR A 169 7.20 5.24 5.10
N GLU A 170 6.32 4.53 4.39
CA GLU A 170 5.90 4.84 3.01
C GLU A 170 5.17 6.18 2.91
N LEU A 171 4.35 6.52 3.91
CA LEU A 171 3.72 7.83 4.05
C LEU A 171 4.71 8.94 4.47
N GLY A 172 5.97 8.61 4.71
CA GLY A 172 7.00 9.58 5.07
C GLY A 172 6.93 10.11 6.50
N MET A 173 6.01 9.63 7.34
CA MET A 173 5.79 10.09 8.72
C MET A 173 6.93 9.73 9.67
N LYS A 174 7.57 8.57 9.44
CA LYS A 174 8.66 8.07 10.28
C LYS A 174 9.89 7.69 9.49
N ARG A 175 11.00 7.52 10.21
CA ARG A 175 12.22 6.93 9.70
C ARG A 175 12.01 5.44 9.38
N GLU A 176 12.69 4.97 8.34
CA GLU A 176 12.80 3.55 8.05
C GLU A 176 13.45 2.77 9.21
N GLY A 177 12.90 1.59 9.48
CA GLY A 177 13.31 0.74 10.60
C GLY A 177 12.90 1.30 11.97
N SER A 178 13.52 0.74 13.02
CA SER A 178 13.35 1.22 14.40
C SER A 178 14.72 1.44 15.01
N LEU A 179 14.99 2.66 15.44
CA LEU A 179 16.25 3.02 16.07
C LEU A 179 16.28 2.54 17.52
N ARG A 180 17.46 2.26 18.04
CA ARG A 180 17.67 2.09 19.48
C ARG A 180 18.05 3.43 20.08
N VAL A 181 17.15 4.01 20.88
CA VAL A 181 17.32 5.31 21.54
C VAL A 181 17.64 5.09 23.02
N ARG A 182 18.56 5.88 23.58
CA ARG A 182 18.90 5.85 25.00
C ARG A 182 18.07 6.89 25.75
N TYR A 183 17.32 6.44 26.75
CA TYR A 183 16.50 7.28 27.63
C TYR A 183 17.07 7.23 29.06
N GLY A 184 18.23 7.85 29.30
CA GLY A 184 18.88 7.86 30.63
C GLY A 184 19.43 6.51 31.12
N GLY A 185 19.03 5.38 30.52
CA GLY A 185 19.43 4.02 30.91
C GLY A 185 19.69 3.09 29.71
N PRO A 186 19.08 1.89 29.65
CA PRO A 186 19.29 0.97 28.52
C PRO A 186 18.75 1.56 27.21
N GLN A 187 19.33 1.12 26.10
CA GLN A 187 18.83 1.50 24.78
C GLN A 187 17.56 0.70 24.45
N LEU A 188 16.50 1.41 24.06
CA LEU A 188 15.21 0.81 23.71
C LEU A 188 14.91 0.97 22.22
N ARG A 189 14.35 -0.09 21.62
CA ARG A 189 13.79 0.00 20.27
C ARG A 189 12.68 1.05 20.29
N SER A 190 12.73 1.97 19.34
CA SER A 190 11.90 3.15 19.33
C SER A 190 11.39 3.47 17.93
N TRP A 191 10.18 4.02 17.89
CA TRP A 191 9.59 4.62 16.70
C TRP A 191 10.04 6.08 16.65
N CYS A 192 10.70 6.47 15.57
CA CYS A 192 11.25 7.80 15.41
C CYS A 192 10.60 8.50 14.22
N PHE A 193 9.80 9.51 14.53
CA PHE A 193 9.02 10.33 13.61
C PHE A 193 9.86 11.48 13.09
N LYS A 194 9.61 11.87 11.85
CA LYS A 194 10.33 12.97 11.21
C LYS A 194 9.84 14.30 11.80
N PRO A 195 10.72 15.17 12.33
CA PRO A 195 10.31 16.40 12.97
C PRO A 195 9.46 17.28 12.05
N GLU A 196 9.86 17.44 10.79
CA GLU A 196 9.16 18.27 9.81
C GLU A 196 7.69 17.89 9.65
N VAL A 197 7.38 16.59 9.63
CA VAL A 197 6.00 16.10 9.48
C VAL A 197 5.20 16.27 10.77
N VAL A 198 5.83 16.08 11.93
CA VAL A 198 5.16 16.26 13.23
C VAL A 198 4.83 17.72 13.49
N MET A 199 5.76 18.64 13.20
CA MET A 199 5.55 20.07 13.40
C MET A 199 4.50 20.62 12.43
N GLU A 200 4.55 20.22 11.15
CA GLU A 200 3.53 20.58 10.16
C GLU A 200 2.12 20.18 10.61
N GLN A 201 1.96 18.95 11.14
CA GLN A 201 0.67 18.46 11.65
C GLN A 201 0.22 19.23 12.92
N LYS A 202 1.16 19.71 13.74
CA LYS A 202 0.88 20.56 14.91
C LYS A 202 0.54 22.01 14.53
N GLY A 203 0.79 22.42 13.29
CA GLY A 203 0.60 23.81 12.83
C GLY A 203 1.75 24.74 13.19
N GLU A 204 2.94 24.20 13.44
CA GLU A 204 4.18 24.91 13.79
C GLU A 204 5.25 24.77 12.69
#